data_AF-A0A5P8Z6C6-F1
#
_entry.id   AF-A0A5P8Z6C6-F1
#
_cell.length_a   1.000
_cell.length_b   1.000
_cell.length_c   1.000
_cell.angle_alpha   90.00
_cell.angle_beta   90.00
_cell.angle_gamma   90.00
#
_symmetry.space_group_name_H-M   'P 1'
#
loop_
_entity.id
_entity.type
_entity.pdbx_description
1 polymer ?
#
loop_
_entity_poly.entity_id
_entity_poly.type
_entity_poly.pdbx_seq_one_letter_code
_entity_poly.pdbx_strand_id
1 'polypeptide(L)' 'MVASSLTAYRLTPAAQTDLKDICLETAQKWSISQADRYSDILEYS' A
#
# COMPACT_ATOMS: atom_id res chain seq x y z
N MET A 1 -4.95 -1.44 -8.15
CA MET A 1 -3.92 -1.59 -9.20
C MET A 1 -2.99 -2.75 -8.84
N VAL A 2 -2.17 -3.27 -9.77
CA VAL A 2 -1.32 -4.46 -9.52
C VAL A 2 -0.08 -4.05 -8.72
N ALA A 3 -0.09 -4.38 -7.42
CA ALA A 3 1.01 -4.27 -6.47
C ALA A 3 2.18 -5.19 -6.86
N SER A 4 2.90 -4.81 -7.92
CA SER A 4 3.79 -5.72 -8.66
C SER A 4 5.21 -5.77 -8.09
N SER A 5 5.69 -4.76 -7.36
CA SER A 5 7.12 -4.65 -7.02
C SER A 5 7.45 -4.63 -5.52
N LEU A 6 6.46 -4.68 -4.62
CA LEU A 6 6.67 -5.11 -3.22
C LEU A 6 7.13 -6.59 -3.10
N THR A 7 7.15 -7.35 -4.20
CA THR A 7 7.64 -8.73 -4.25
C THR A 7 9.16 -8.87 -4.17
N ALA A 8 9.92 -7.78 -4.38
CA ALA A 8 11.39 -7.80 -4.27
C ALA A 8 11.87 -7.99 -2.82
N TYR A 9 11.05 -7.61 -1.83
CA TYR A 9 11.35 -7.76 -0.41
C TYR A 9 10.35 -8.69 0.27
N ARG A 10 10.84 -9.60 1.13
CA ARG A 10 9.95 -10.43 1.96
C ARG A 10 9.39 -9.59 3.10
N LEU A 11 8.19 -9.07 2.91
CA LEU A 11 7.42 -8.44 3.98
C LEU A 11 7.08 -9.46 5.06
N THR A 12 7.23 -9.06 6.33
CA THR A 12 6.67 -9.83 7.43
C THR A 12 5.14 -9.84 7.33
N PRO A 13 4.45 -10.84 7.93
CA PRO A 13 2.99 -10.84 7.97
C PRO A 13 2.41 -9.58 8.59
N ALA A 14 3.07 -9.01 9.60
CA ALA A 14 2.67 -7.74 10.22
C ALA A 14 2.74 -6.59 9.21
N ALA A 15 3.85 -6.44 8.49
CA ALA A 15 4.01 -5.37 7.49
C ALA A 15 2.99 -5.48 6.34
N GLN A 16 2.58 -6.69 5.95
CA GLN A 16 1.51 -6.87 4.96
C GLN A 16 0.15 -6.43 5.48
N THR A 17 -0.14 -6.64 6.76
CA THR A 17 -1.37 -6.16 7.40
C THR A 17 -1.36 -4.64 7.50
N ASP A 18 -0.25 -4.06 7.95
CA ASP A 18 -0.10 -2.60 8.08
C ASP A 18 -0.35 -1.90 6.75
N LEU A 19 0.19 -2.42 5.64
CA LEU A 19 -0.05 -1.87 4.30
C LEU A 19 -1.53 -1.92 3.87
N LYS A 20 -2.26 -2.99 4.25
CA LYS A 20 -3.70 -3.10 3.95
C LYS A 20 -4.51 -2.09 4.76
N ASP A 21 -4.19 -1.93 6.05
CA ASP A 21 -4.88 -1.00 6.94
C ASP A 21 -4.65 0.45 6.48
N ILE A 22 -3.42 0.79 6.15
CA ILE A 22 -3.05 2.10 5.57
C ILE A 22 -3.83 2.36 4.27
N CYS A 23 -3.88 1.39 3.36
CA CYS A 23 -4.59 1.52 2.09
C CYS A 23 -6.08 1.74 2.30
N LEU A 24 -6.70 0.96 3.20
CA LEU A 24 -8.13 1.08 3.53
C LEU A 24 -8.45 2.44 4.15
N GLU A 25 -7.68 2.87 5.15
CA GLU A 25 -7.86 4.17 5.80
C GLU A 25 -7.70 5.34 4.82
N THR A 26 -6.70 5.25 3.95
CA THR A 26 -6.43 6.27 2.92
C THR A 26 -7.58 6.36 1.90
N ALA A 27 -8.12 5.21 1.50
CA ALA A 27 -9.26 5.13 0.58
C ALA A 27 -10.54 5.71 1.21
N GLN A 28 -10.77 5.43 2.49
CA GLN A 28 -11.93 5.93 3.23
C GLN A 28 -11.85 7.45 3.51
N LYS A 29 -10.67 7.95 3.89
CA LYS A 29 -10.49 9.35 4.29
C LYS A 29 -10.36 10.31 3.13
N TRP A 30 -9.76 9.87 2.02
CA TRP A 30 -9.46 10.77 0.90
C TRP A 30 -10.09 10.29 -0.40
N SER A 31 -9.65 9.15 -0.93
CA SER A 31 -10.22 8.50 -2.10
C SER A 31 -9.43 7.25 -2.46
N ILE A 32 -10.03 6.37 -3.26
CA ILE A 32 -9.32 5.23 -3.88
C ILE A 32 -8.10 5.71 -4.69
N SER A 33 -8.22 6.81 -5.43
CA SER A 33 -7.11 7.37 -6.21
C SER A 33 -5.93 7.84 -5.36
N GLN A 34 -6.18 8.31 -4.13
CA GLN A 34 -5.11 8.66 -3.20
C GLN A 34 -4.48 7.43 -2.57
N ALA A 35 -5.24 6.36 -2.33
CA ALA A 35 -4.71 5.09 -1.85
C ALA A 35 -3.78 4.40 -2.87
N ASP A 36 -4.16 4.41 -4.16
CA ASP A 36 -3.29 3.91 -5.24
C ASP A 36 -1.99 4.73 -5.30
N ARG A 37 -2.08 6.08 -5.30
CA ARG A 37 -0.90 6.95 -5.34
C ARG A 37 0.01 6.81 -4.11
N TYR A 38 -0.55 6.58 -2.93
CA TYR A 38 0.23 6.36 -1.71
C TYR A 38 0.95 5.01 -1.74
N SER A 39 0.34 3.99 -2.34
CA SER A 39 0.97 2.69 -2.57
C SER A 39 2.17 2.83 -3.51
N ASP A 40 2.05 3.61 -4.59
CA ASP A 40 3.15 3.89 -5.51
C ASP A 40 4.33 4.61 -4.80
N ILE A 41 4.05 5.52 -3.87
CA ILE A 41 5.08 6.24 -3.10
C ILE A 41 5.85 5.28 -2.18
N LEU A 42 5.14 4.38 -1.49
CA LEU A 42 5.75 3.39 -0.59
C LEU A 42 6.59 2.34 -1.33
N GLU A 43 6.34 2.17 -2.62
CA GLU A 43 7.03 1.21 -3.46
C GLU A 43 8.36 1.75 -4.03
N TYR A 44 8.51 3.07 -4.13
CA TYR A 44 9.70 3.76 -4.66
C TYR A 44 10.56 4.47 -3.61
N SER A 45 10.31 4.25 -2.31
CA SER A 45 11.09 4.80 -1.19
C SER A 45 12.23 3.88 -0.74
#